data_AF-A0A5C8I456-F1
#
_entry.id   AF-A0A5C8I456-F1
#
_cell.length_a   1.000
_cell.length_b   1.000
_cell.length_c   1.000
_cell.angle_alpha   90.00
_cell.angle_beta   90.00
_cell.angle_gamma   90.00
#
_symmetry.space_group_name_H-M   'P 1'
#
loop_
_entity.id
_entity.type
_entity.pdbx_description
1 polymer ?
#
loop_
_entity_poly.entity_id
_entity_poly.type
_entity_poly.pdbx_seq_one_letter_code
_entity_poly.pdbx_strand_id
1 'polypeptide(L)' 'MHQASGMVAAQLGIGVEDALLVLRGRAYSTNRTVAQVAEDVVARRLRFDI' A
#
# COMPACT_ATOMS: atom_id res chain seq x y z
N MET A 1 -4.86 7.35 -0.08
CA MET A 1 -3.78 7.20 -1.09
C MET A 1 -2.46 7.77 -0.59
N HIS A 2 -2.27 9.10 -0.47
CA HIS A 2 -1.00 9.69 -0.02
C HIS A 2 -0.49 9.15 1.34
N GLN A 3 -1.36 9.07 2.36
CA GLN A 3 -1.01 8.52 3.68
C GLN A 3 -0.61 7.04 3.62
N ALA A 4 -1.40 6.22 2.92
CA ALA A 4 -1.12 4.80 2.75
C ALA A 4 0.21 4.56 2.02
N SER A 5 0.48 5.30 0.93
CA SER A 5 1.76 5.21 0.22
C SER A 5 2.94 5.56 1.11
N GLY A 6 2.82 6.59 1.96
CA GLY A 6 3.86 6.92 2.96
C GLY A 6 4.08 5.81 3.99
N MET A 7 2.99 5.18 4.48
CA MET A 7 3.10 4.06 5.41
C MET A 7 3.76 2.84 4.77
N VAL A 8 3.42 2.50 3.53
CA VAL A 8 4.04 1.39 2.80
C VAL A 8 5.51 1.69 2.48
N ALA A 9 5.84 2.92 2.08
CA ALA A 9 7.21 3.36 1.87
C ALA A 9 8.06 3.17 3.13
N ALA A 10 7.53 3.55 4.30
CA ALA A 10 8.21 3.35 5.58
C ALA A 10 8.32 1.88 6.00
N GLN A 11 7.32 1.04 5.70
CA GLN A 11 7.35 -0.40 6.00
C GLN A 11 8.40 -1.14 5.19
N LEU A 12 8.58 -0.76 3.92
CA LEU A 12 9.43 -1.46 2.95
C LEU A 12 10.80 -0.79 2.74
N GLY A 13 11.00 0.43 3.23
CA GLY A 13 12.24 1.19 3.01
C GLY A 13 12.43 1.65 1.57
N ILE A 14 11.34 1.98 0.86
CA ILE A 14 11.33 2.36 -0.56
C ILE A 14 10.78 3.79 -0.78
N GLY A 15 10.91 4.31 -2.00
CA GLY A 15 10.31 5.59 -2.37
C GLY A 15 8.78 5.57 -2.35
N VAL A 16 8.15 6.74 -2.15
CA VAL A 16 6.68 6.87 -2.13
C VAL A 16 6.05 6.51 -3.48
N GLU A 17 6.75 6.77 -4.58
CA GLU A 17 6.31 6.39 -5.92
C GLU A 17 6.29 4.86 -6.09
N ASP A 18 7.36 4.17 -5.68
CA ASP A 18 7.42 2.70 -5.68
C ASP A 18 6.36 2.09 -4.76
N ALA A 19 6.14 2.69 -3.58
CA ALA A 19 5.08 2.27 -2.67
C ALA A 19 3.68 2.40 -3.29
N LEU A 20 3.45 3.40 -4.15
CA LEU A 20 2.21 3.52 -4.91
C LEU A 20 2.06 2.40 -5.95
N LEU A 21 3.15 1.98 -6.61
CA LEU A 21 3.15 0.79 -7.47
C LEU A 21 2.82 -0.48 -6.67
N VAL A 22 3.41 -0.67 -5.49
CA VAL A 22 3.11 -1.82 -4.61
C VAL A 22 1.63 -1.85 -4.23
N LEU A 23 1.05 -0.71 -3.82
CA LEU A 23 -0.38 -0.63 -3.50
C LEU A 23 -1.28 -0.98 -4.70
N ARG A 24 -0.93 -0.52 -5.91
CA ARG A 24 -1.65 -0.86 -7.15
C ARG A 24 -1.51 -2.34 -7.48
N GLY A 25 -0.32 -2.91 -7.36
CA GLY A 25 -0.05 -4.33 -7.57
C GLY A 25 -0.86 -5.21 -6.61
N ARG A 26 -0.92 -4.84 -5.33
CA ARG A 26 -1.72 -5.55 -4.33
C ARG A 26 -3.22 -5.45 -4.59
N ALA A 27 -3.70 -4.27 -4.99
CA ALA A 27 -5.10 -4.07 -5.37
C ALA A 27 -5.48 -4.97 -6.56
N TYR A 28 -4.63 -4.98 -7.59
CA TYR A 28 -4.81 -5.85 -8.76
C TYR A 28 -4.80 -7.33 -8.38
N SER A 29 -3.79 -7.81 -7.65
CA SER A 29 -3.65 -9.22 -7.28
C SER A 29 -4.75 -9.73 -6.36
N THR A 30 -5.41 -8.83 -5.62
CA THR A 30 -6.52 -9.18 -4.72
C THR A 30 -7.90 -8.82 -5.28
N ASN A 31 -7.99 -8.40 -6.55
CA ASN A 31 -9.21 -7.94 -7.19
C ASN A 31 -9.99 -6.90 -6.34
N ARG A 32 -9.26 -5.99 -5.70
CA ARG A 32 -9.79 -4.90 -4.87
C ARG A 32 -9.42 -3.56 -5.47
N THR A 33 -10.16 -2.53 -5.12
CA THR A 33 -9.78 -1.17 -5.47
C THR A 33 -8.55 -0.73 -4.67
N VAL A 34 -7.73 0.16 -5.23
CA VAL A 34 -6.59 0.72 -4.51
C VAL A 34 -7.05 1.48 -3.26
N ALA A 35 -8.25 2.07 -3.28
CA ALA A 35 -8.85 2.73 -2.13
C ALA A 35 -9.10 1.76 -0.96
N GLN A 36 -9.68 0.59 -1.22
CA GLN A 36 -9.91 -0.45 -0.20
C GLN A 36 -8.59 -0.94 0.41
N VAL A 37 -7.58 -1.19 -0.42
CA VAL A 37 -6.25 -1.59 0.06
C VAL A 37 -5.60 -0.49 0.89
N ALA A 38 -5.70 0.77 0.44
CA ALA A 38 -5.17 1.91 1.18
C ALA A 38 -5.87 2.10 2.53
N GLU A 39 -7.17 1.86 2.61
CA GLU A 39 -7.92 1.88 3.86
C GLU A 39 -7.42 0.81 4.84
N ASP A 40 -7.21 -0.42 4.37
CA ASP A 40 -6.65 -1.50 5.20
C ASP A 40 -5.24 -1.18 5.72
N VAL A 41 -4.41 -0.51 4.92
CA VAL A 41 -3.08 -0.06 5.34
C VAL A 41 -3.17 0.98 6.46
N VAL A 42 -3.98 2.03 6.26
CA VAL A 42 -4.16 3.10 7.24
C VAL A 42 -4.78 2.55 8.53
N ALA A 43 -5.71 1.61 8.40
CA ALA A 43 -6.30 0.89 9.52
C ALA A 43 -5.37 -0.16 10.15
N ARG A 44 -4.13 -0.30 9.66
CA ARG A 44 -3.11 -1.28 10.12
C ARG A 44 -3.58 -2.74 10.05
N ARG A 45 -4.52 -3.04 9.16
CA ARG A 45 -4.99 -4.41 8.87
C ARG A 45 -4.12 -5.11 7.83
N LEU A 46 -3.40 -4.33 7.02
CA LEU A 46 -2.48 -4.84 6.00
C LEU A 46 -1.08 -4.29 6.24
N ARG A 47 -0.11 -5.20 6.29
CA ARG A 47 1.32 -4.91 6.39
C ARG A 47 2.02 -5.47 5.16
N PHE A 48 3.05 -4.77 4.70
CA PHE A 48 3.92 -5.21 3.64
C PHE A 48 5.28 -5.57 4.23
N ASP A 49 5.78 -6.74 3.83
CA ASP A 49 7.10 -7.27 4.11
C ASP A 49 7.75 -7.73 2.77
N ILE A 50 9.05 -7.98 2.82
CA ILE A 50 9.87 -8.51 1.72
C ILE A 50 10.16 -9.98 2.00
#